data_AF-A0A2Z6UY78-F1
#
_entry.id   AF-A0A2Z6UY78-F1
#
_cell.length_a   1.000
_cell.length_b   1.000
_cell.length_c   1.000
_cell.angle_alpha   90.00
_cell.angle_beta   90.00
_cell.angle_gamma   90.00
#
_symmetry.space_group_name_H-M   'P 1'
#
loop_
_entity.id
_entity.type
_entity.pdbx_description
1 polymer ?
#
loop_
_entity_poly.entity_id
_entity_poly.type
_entity_poly.pdbx_seq_one_letter_code
_entity_poly.pdbx_strand_id
1 'polypeptide(L)'
;MDLQKFLEKLPQQYQDWGSALMSPISEQLTLLSEKTASYPDRNLFPLLNLAVACLQPDEVYCQIGCFRRGSLVAAFWDNSDRCGYGVEAFFKYDPSGEKLTIYII
;
A
#
# COMPACT_ATOMS: atom_id res chain seq x y z
N MET A 1 -12.78 7.87 -5.19
CA MET A 1 -12.64 7.55 -3.77
C MET A 1 -13.58 8.47 -3.01
N ASP A 2 -14.18 8.05 -1.91
CA ASP A 2 -14.81 8.95 -0.95
C ASP A 2 -13.72 9.79 -0.25
N LEU A 3 -13.38 10.92 -0.87
CA LEU A 3 -12.32 11.81 -0.41
C LEU A 3 -12.65 12.43 0.94
N GLN A 4 -13.93 12.75 1.19
CA GLN A 4 -14.36 13.33 2.45
C GLN A 4 -14.15 12.33 3.60
N LYS A 5 -14.66 11.11 3.44
CA LYS A 5 -14.46 10.03 4.43
C LYS A 5 -12.97 9.75 4.66
N PHE A 6 -12.16 9.78 3.62
CA PHE A 6 -10.71 9.60 3.75
C PHE A 6 -10.07 10.69 4.60
N LEU A 7 -10.32 11.97 4.30
CA LEU A 7 -9.74 13.10 5.04
C LEU A 7 -10.21 13.14 6.50
N GLU A 8 -11.47 12.80 6.77
CA GLU A 8 -12.02 12.74 8.13
C GLU A 8 -11.42 11.59 8.96
N LYS A 9 -11.15 10.44 8.35
CA LYS A 9 -10.66 9.24 9.03
C LYS A 9 -9.14 9.14 9.10
N LEU A 10 -8.42 9.84 8.24
CA LEU A 10 -6.96 9.74 8.15
C LEU A 10 -6.25 10.09 9.47
N PRO A 11 -6.57 11.21 10.16
CA PRO A 11 -5.95 11.51 11.46
C PRO A 11 -6.20 10.44 12.51
N GLN A 12 -7.29 9.68 12.40
CA GLN A 12 -7.69 8.65 13.35
C GLN A 12 -6.91 7.35 13.19
N GLN A 13 -6.05 7.24 12.16
CA GLN A 13 -5.20 6.07 11.95
C GLN A 13 -3.87 6.18 12.71
N TYR A 14 -3.57 7.35 13.28
CA TYR A 14 -2.26 7.64 13.86
C TYR A 14 -2.37 8.29 15.23
N GLN A 15 -1.42 7.95 16.10
CA GLN A 15 -1.13 8.70 17.31
C GLN A 15 -0.29 9.92 16.95
N ASP A 16 -0.44 11.01 17.72
CA ASP A 16 0.32 12.25 17.53
C ASP A 16 0.28 12.81 16.10
N TRP A 17 -0.91 12.74 15.47
CA TRP A 17 -1.15 13.21 14.10
C TRP A 17 -0.60 14.62 13.84
N GLY A 18 0.12 14.77 12.72
CA GLY A 18 0.73 16.04 12.33
C GLY A 18 2.05 16.36 13.02
N SER A 19 2.52 15.53 13.94
CA SER A 19 3.84 15.66 14.56
C SER A 19 4.90 14.80 13.87
N ALA A 20 6.18 15.09 14.12
CA ALA A 20 7.29 14.23 13.70
C ALA A 20 7.35 12.88 14.44
N LEU A 21 6.60 12.75 15.55
CA LEU A 21 6.52 11.53 16.36
C LEU A 21 5.34 10.64 15.96
N MET A 22 4.58 11.04 14.94
CA MET A 22 3.42 10.31 14.45
C MET A 22 3.72 8.82 14.24
N SER A 23 2.81 7.98 14.70
CA SER A 23 2.92 6.52 14.59
C SER A 23 1.57 5.86 14.33
N PRO A 24 1.53 4.71 13.62
CA PRO A 24 0.29 3.97 13.39
C PRO A 24 -0.37 3.52 14.69
N ILE A 25 -1.71 3.54 14.72
CA ILE A 25 -2.49 2.92 15.81
C ILE A 25 -2.61 1.40 15.61
N SER A 26 -2.75 0.92 14.37
CA SER A 26 -2.93 -0.52 14.10
C SER A 26 -1.65 -1.30 14.34
N GLU A 27 -1.68 -2.17 15.36
CA GLU A 27 -0.59 -3.11 15.66
C GLU A 27 -0.39 -4.12 14.52
N GLN A 28 -1.48 -4.60 13.90
CA GLN A 28 -1.40 -5.60 12.83
C GLN A 28 -0.68 -5.04 11.60
N LEU A 29 -1.04 -3.83 11.16
CA LEU A 29 -0.39 -3.18 10.03
C LEU A 29 1.05 -2.78 10.36
N THR A 30 1.34 -2.41 11.61
CA THR A 30 2.70 -2.14 12.09
C THR A 30 3.55 -3.41 12.00
N LEU A 31 3.10 -4.53 12.57
CA LEU A 31 3.79 -5.81 12.51
C LEU A 31 3.98 -6.31 11.08
N LEU A 32 2.97 -6.10 10.21
CA LEU A 32 3.07 -6.45 8.80
C LEU A 32 4.15 -5.60 8.12
N SER A 33 4.24 -4.30 8.42
CA SER A 33 5.28 -3.42 7.89
C SER A 33 6.67 -3.88 8.32
N GLU A 34 6.87 -4.22 9.59
CA GLU A 34 8.16 -4.68 10.11
C GLU A 34 8.62 -6.00 9.48
N LYS A 35 7.68 -6.91 9.17
CA LYS A 35 7.99 -8.21 8.55
C LYS A 35 8.26 -8.14 7.05
N THR A 36 7.68 -7.16 6.37
CA THR A 36 7.68 -7.11 4.90
C THR A 36 8.51 -5.96 4.32
N ALA A 37 8.89 -4.99 5.13
CA ALA A 37 9.66 -3.84 4.67
C ALA A 37 11.12 -4.21 4.41
N SER A 38 11.52 -4.15 3.13
CA SER A 38 12.88 -3.74 2.74
C SER A 38 13.01 -2.20 2.70
N TYR A 39 11.89 -1.52 2.46
CA TYR A 39 11.54 -0.10 2.63
C TYR A 39 10.10 -0.03 2.09
N PRO A 40 9.09 0.24 2.93
CA PRO A 40 8.67 1.63 3.13
C PRO A 40 8.39 1.97 4.61
N ASP A 41 8.19 3.27 4.87
CA ASP A 41 7.82 3.85 6.16
C ASP A 41 6.60 3.14 6.77
N ARG A 42 6.69 2.72 8.05
CA ARG A 42 5.62 2.10 8.83
C ARG A 42 4.28 2.86 8.76
N ASN A 43 4.36 4.18 8.53
CA ASN A 43 3.20 5.04 8.40
C ASN A 43 2.42 4.82 7.09
N LEU A 44 3.01 4.20 6.07
CA LEU A 44 2.39 4.01 4.76
C LEU A 44 1.26 2.97 4.80
N PHE A 45 1.38 1.93 5.61
CA PHE A 45 0.45 0.79 5.55
C PHE A 45 -0.99 1.17 5.97
N PRO A 46 -1.21 1.87 7.10
CA PRO A 46 -2.53 2.40 7.44
C PRO A 46 -3.08 3.40 6.41
N LEU A 47 -2.20 4.20 5.79
CA LEU A 47 -2.59 5.17 4.76
C LEU A 47 -3.20 4.45 3.55
N LEU A 48 -2.50 3.44 3.02
CA LEU A 48 -2.95 2.67 1.87
C LEU A 48 -4.21 1.86 2.20
N ASN A 49 -4.25 1.27 3.40
CA ASN A 49 -5.41 0.54 3.88
C ASN A 49 -6.66 1.43 3.93
N LEU A 50 -6.55 2.63 4.49
CA LEU A 50 -7.65 3.58 4.54
C LEU A 50 -8.07 4.05 3.13
N ALA A 51 -7.11 4.25 2.22
CA ALA A 51 -7.42 4.63 0.84
C ALA A 51 -8.30 3.58 0.15
N VAL A 52 -7.98 2.28 0.32
CA VAL A 52 -8.79 1.17 -0.21
C VAL A 52 -10.17 1.12 0.46
N ALA A 53 -10.24 1.29 1.79
CA ALA A 53 -11.50 1.33 2.54
C ALA A 53 -12.43 2.50 2.14
N CYS A 54 -11.89 3.49 1.44
CA CYS A 54 -12.61 4.65 0.92
C CYS A 54 -12.91 4.58 -0.58
N LEU A 55 -12.60 3.48 -1.27
CA LEU A 55 -13.01 3.33 -2.68
C LEU A 55 -14.53 3.31 -2.82
N GLN A 56 -15.02 3.87 -3.92
CA GLN A 56 -16.39 3.62 -4.37
C GLN A 56 -16.51 2.21 -4.97
N PRO A 57 -17.72 1.62 -5.05
CA PRO A 57 -17.90 0.25 -5.54
C PRO A 57 -17.38 -0.01 -6.97
N ASP A 58 -17.34 1.02 -7.81
CA ASP A 58 -16.91 0.98 -9.21
C ASP A 58 -15.42 1.35 -9.39
N GLU A 59 -14.70 1.62 -8.31
CA GLU A 59 -13.29 2.00 -8.35
C GLU A 59 -12.36 0.86 -7.99
N VAL A 60 -11.16 0.93 -8.55
CA VAL A 60 -10.09 -0.06 -8.32
C VAL A 60 -8.85 0.64 -7.77
N TYR A 61 -8.19 -0.02 -6.81
CA TYR A 61 -6.87 0.41 -6.37
C TYR A 61 -5.82 -0.10 -7.37
N CYS A 62 -4.87 0.75 -7.76
CA CYS A 62 -3.74 0.33 -8.58
C CYS A 62 -2.44 0.77 -7.93
N GLN A 63 -1.54 -0.18 -7.69
CA GLN A 63 -0.21 0.10 -7.17
C GLN A 63 0.84 -0.22 -8.22
N ILE A 64 1.59 0.80 -8.64
CA ILE A 64 2.77 0.64 -9.49
C ILE A 64 4.01 0.47 -8.59
N GLY A 65 4.81 -0.56 -8.83
CA GLY A 65 5.95 -0.90 -7.99
C GLY A 65 5.50 -1.56 -6.69
N CYS A 66 5.08 -2.82 -6.78
CA CYS A 66 4.59 -3.60 -5.64
C CYS A 66 5.60 -4.64 -5.12
N PHE A 67 6.90 -4.38 -5.29
CA PHE A 67 8.02 -5.20 -4.81
C PHE A 67 7.75 -5.84 -3.44
N ARG A 68 8.08 -7.13 -3.28
CA ARG A 68 7.80 -7.97 -2.09
C ARG A 68 6.34 -7.97 -1.57
N ARG A 69 5.43 -7.24 -2.21
CA ARG A 69 3.96 -7.23 -2.04
C ARG A 69 3.43 -6.77 -0.68
N GLY A 70 4.29 -6.35 0.26
CA GLY A 70 3.87 -5.97 1.62
C GLY A 70 2.85 -4.83 1.65
N SER A 71 3.10 -3.75 0.90
CA SER A 71 2.19 -2.60 0.79
C SER A 71 0.88 -2.95 0.09
N LEU A 72 0.91 -3.85 -0.89
CA LEU A 72 -0.31 -4.32 -1.56
C LEU A 72 -1.17 -5.15 -0.60
N VAL A 73 -0.56 -6.06 0.16
CA VAL A 73 -1.27 -6.84 1.19
C VAL A 73 -1.84 -5.92 2.27
N ALA A 74 -1.09 -4.93 2.72
CA ALA A 74 -1.55 -3.96 3.70
C ALA A 74 -2.76 -3.15 3.21
N ALA A 75 -2.75 -2.73 1.94
CA ALA A 75 -3.86 -1.99 1.34
C ALA A 75 -5.19 -2.77 1.42
N PHE A 76 -5.14 -4.09 1.23
CA PHE A 76 -6.33 -4.96 1.23
C PHE A 76 -6.63 -5.64 2.58
N TRP A 77 -5.86 -5.35 3.62
CA TRP A 77 -6.13 -5.89 4.96
C TRP A 77 -7.51 -5.43 5.45
N ASP A 78 -8.40 -6.37 5.82
CA ASP A 78 -9.81 -6.08 6.14
C ASP A 78 -10.63 -5.34 5.05
N ASN A 79 -10.13 -5.28 3.80
CA ASN A 79 -10.81 -4.71 2.63
C ASN A 79 -10.93 -5.74 1.49
N SER A 80 -11.19 -7.01 1.81
CA SER A 80 -11.18 -8.12 0.85
C SER A 80 -12.34 -8.10 -0.16
N ASP A 81 -13.34 -7.27 0.08
CA ASP A 81 -14.45 -6.97 -0.83
C ASP A 81 -14.06 -5.99 -1.96
N ARG A 82 -12.87 -5.38 -1.88
CA ARG A 82 -12.37 -4.41 -2.85
C ARG A 82 -11.47 -5.06 -3.89
N CYS A 83 -11.43 -4.44 -5.07
CA CYS A 83 -10.59 -4.89 -6.18
C CYS A 83 -9.38 -3.96 -6.35
N GLY A 84 -8.25 -4.54 -6.74
CA GLY A 84 -7.13 -3.77 -7.23
C GLY A 84 -6.03 -4.60 -7.88
N TYR A 85 -5.11 -3.88 -8.50
CA TYR A 85 -4.05 -4.42 -9.34
C TYR A 85 -2.69 -3.98 -8.82
N GLY A 86 -1.75 -4.92 -8.74
CA GLY A 86 -0.36 -4.65 -8.40
C GLY A 86 0.51 -4.80 -9.64
N VAL A 87 1.04 -3.70 -10.15
CA VAL A 87 1.88 -3.71 -11.35
C VAL A 87 3.35 -3.67 -10.93
N GLU A 88 4.12 -4.69 -11.32
CA GLU A 88 5.57 -4.73 -11.09
C GLU A 88 6.32 -4.92 -12.40
N ALA A 89 7.42 -4.19 -12.54
CA ALA A 89 8.38 -4.37 -13.61
C ALA A 89 9.50 -5.29 -13.11
N PHE A 90 9.59 -6.48 -13.69
CA PHE A 90 10.75 -7.34 -13.53
C PHE A 90 11.73 -7.08 -14.65
N PHE A 91 13.00 -6.98 -14.29
CA PHE A 91 14.07 -6.93 -15.27
C PHE A 91 14.67 -8.32 -15.41
N LYS A 92 14.72 -8.81 -16.64
CA LYS A 92 15.62 -9.90 -17.01
C LYS A 92 16.69 -9.32 -17.91
N TYR A 93 17.91 -9.80 -17.74
CA TYR A 93 18.95 -9.61 -18.74
C TYR A 93 18.87 -10.79 -19.69
N ASP A 94 18.90 -10.52 -20.99
CA ASP A 94 19.09 -11.57 -21.97
C ASP A 94 20.54 -12.10 -21.91
N PRO A 95 20.89 -13.16 -22.65
CA PRO A 95 22.26 -13.66 -22.69
C PRO A 95 23.29 -12.67 -23.28
N SER A 96 22.85 -11.62 -23.99
CA SER A 96 23.70 -10.57 -24.55
C SER A 96 23.98 -9.42 -23.57
N GLY A 97 23.27 -9.39 -22.44
CA GLY A 97 23.38 -8.36 -21.41
C GLY A 97 22.39 -7.20 -21.60
N GLU A 98 21.49 -7.28 -22.58
CA GLU A 98 20.42 -6.29 -22.79
C GLU A 98 19.30 -6.43 -21.74
N LYS A 99 18.79 -5.28 -21.31
CA LYS A 99 17.74 -5.19 -20.29
C LYS A 99 16.36 -5.38 -20.92
N LEU A 100 15.73 -6.51 -20.64
CA LEU A 100 14.33 -6.77 -20.96
C LEU A 100 13.46 -6.35 -19.78
N THR A 101 12.50 -5.46 -20.02
CA THR A 101 11.50 -5.06 -19.03
C THR A 101 10.24 -5.88 -19.25
N ILE A 102 9.81 -6.62 -18.22
CA ILE A 102 8.59 -7.44 -18.24
C ILE A 102 7.66 -6.88 -17.17
N TYR A 103 6.43 -6.54 -17.56
CA TYR A 103 5.40 -6.09 -16.62
C TYR A 103 4.49 -7.27 -16.25
N ILE A 104 4.21 -7.43 -14.97
CA ILE A 104 3.21 -8.37 -14.45
C ILE A 104 2.16 -7.54 -13.70
N ILE A 105 0.88 -7.83 -13.95
CA ILE A 105 -0.30 -7.19 -13.35
C ILE A 105 -0.92 -8.16 -12.33
#